data_AF-A0A3B8MIH9-F1
#
_entry.id   AF-A0A3B8MIH9-F1
#
_cell.length_a   1.000
_cell.length_b   1.000
_cell.length_c   1.000
_cell.angle_alpha   90.00
_cell.angle_beta   90.00
_cell.angle_gamma   90.00
#
_symmetry.space_group_name_H-M   'P 1'
#
loop_
_entity.id
_entity.type
_entity.pdbx_description
1 polymer ?
#
loop_
_entity_poly.entity_id
_entity_poly.type
_entity_poly.pdbx_seq_one_letter_code
_entity_poly.pdbx_strand_id
1 'polypeptide(L)'
;MVKRAENDRQKSVDSAISQIEKQFGKGSIMRLAGEDGNSVPVEVIPTGALALDVALGAGGLPKGRIVEIYGNEGSGKTTLTLHVIAEALKRGGVAAFVDA
;
A
#
# COMPACT_ATOMS: atom_id res chain seq x y z
N MET A 1 -36.40 -13.15 19.50
CA MET A 1 -35.92 -11.89 20.13
C MET A 1 -34.56 -11.40 19.62
N VAL A 2 -33.76 -12.21 18.90
CA VAL A 2 -32.36 -11.88 18.54
C VAL A 2 -32.22 -10.87 17.36
N LYS A 3 -33.15 -10.84 16.41
CA LYS A 3 -33.07 -10.01 15.18
C LYS A 3 -33.13 -8.48 15.38
N ARG A 4 -33.69 -8.00 16.50
CA ARG A 4 -33.84 -6.56 16.77
C ARG A 4 -32.51 -5.92 17.21
N ALA A 5 -31.75 -6.63 18.05
CA ALA A 5 -30.48 -6.16 18.59
C ALA A 5 -29.37 -6.03 17.52
N GLU A 6 -29.33 -6.93 16.54
CA GLU A 6 -28.40 -6.80 15.40
C GLU A 6 -28.69 -5.56 14.55
N ASN A 7 -29.97 -5.26 14.32
CA ASN A 7 -30.36 -4.11 13.50
C ASN A 7 -30.04 -2.78 14.20
N ASP A 8 -30.23 -2.70 15.52
CA ASP A 8 -29.88 -1.50 16.30
C ASP A 8 -28.35 -1.29 16.36
N ARG A 9 -27.57 -2.37 16.43
CA ARG A 9 -26.11 -2.31 16.35
C ARG A 9 -25.61 -1.87 14.97
N GLN A 10 -26.26 -2.31 13.89
CA GLN A 10 -25.87 -1.89 12.54
C GLN A 10 -26.15 -0.39 12.32
N LYS A 11 -27.30 0.10 12.78
CA LYS A 11 -27.65 1.53 12.68
C LYS A 11 -26.70 2.44 13.45
N SER A 12 -26.25 2.04 14.63
CA SER A 12 -25.31 2.84 15.42
C SER A 12 -23.93 2.90 14.75
N VAL A 13 -23.48 1.79 14.15
CA VAL A 13 -22.26 1.74 13.34
C VAL A 13 -22.37 2.65 12.12
N ASP A 14 -23.46 2.60 11.36
CA ASP A 14 -23.64 3.42 10.15
C ASP A 14 -23.72 4.92 10.48
N SER A 15 -24.33 5.26 11.62
CA SER A 15 -24.40 6.64 12.12
C SER A 15 -23.02 7.17 12.51
N ALA A 16 -22.20 6.37 13.20
CA ALA A 16 -20.84 6.73 13.58
C ALA A 16 -19.95 6.91 12.35
N ILE A 17 -20.04 6.01 11.35
CA ILE A 17 -19.34 6.13 10.07
C ILE A 17 -19.70 7.44 9.38
N SER A 18 -21.00 7.77 9.30
CA SER A 18 -21.48 9.00 8.66
C SER A 18 -20.99 10.27 9.37
N GLN A 19 -20.88 10.25 10.71
CA GLN A 19 -20.32 11.38 11.47
C GLN A 19 -18.84 11.59 11.18
N ILE A 20 -18.06 10.51 11.08
CA ILE A 20 -16.64 10.57 10.77
C ILE A 20 -16.42 11.13 9.36
N GLU A 21 -17.17 10.64 8.35
CA GLU A 21 -17.05 11.18 6.98
C GLU A 21 -17.45 12.66 6.87
N LYS A 22 -18.46 13.10 7.63
CA LYS A 22 -18.89 14.50 7.62
C LYS A 22 -17.83 15.43 8.24
N GLN A 23 -17.11 14.97 9.25
CA GLN A 23 -16.09 15.77 9.94
C GLN A 23 -14.73 15.76 9.21
N PHE A 24 -14.35 14.63 8.61
CA PHE A 24 -12.99 14.42 8.10
C PHE A 24 -12.93 14.21 6.58
N GLY A 25 -14.07 14.23 5.89
CA GLY A 25 -14.18 14.06 4.44
C GLY A 25 -14.55 12.63 4.02
N LYS A 26 -15.07 12.48 2.80
CA LYS A 26 -15.41 11.16 2.24
C LYS A 26 -14.19 10.24 2.21
N GLY A 27 -14.35 8.99 2.64
CA GLY A 27 -13.26 8.01 2.66
C GLY A 27 -12.30 8.12 3.86
N SER A 28 -12.59 8.98 4.84
CA SER A 28 -11.85 9.05 6.11
C SER A 28 -12.00 7.79 6.98
N ILE A 29 -13.03 6.98 6.70
CA ILE A 29 -13.24 5.66 7.30
C ILE A 29 -13.84 4.75 6.23
N MET A 30 -13.33 3.52 6.14
CA MET A 30 -13.82 2.50 5.22
C MET A 30 -13.69 1.13 5.86
N ARG A 31 -14.50 0.17 5.41
CA ARG A 31 -14.32 -1.23 5.79
C ARG A 31 -13.09 -1.76 5.07
N LEU A 32 -12.16 -2.34 5.83
CA LEU A 32 -10.90 -2.86 5.31
C LEU A 32 -11.08 -4.11 4.43
N ALA A 33 -12.16 -4.86 4.67
CA ALA A 33 -12.53 -6.03 3.88
C ALA A 33 -13.76 -5.70 3.03
N GLY A 34 -13.59 -5.67 1.71
CA GLY A 34 -14.71 -5.92 0.81
C GLY A 34 -15.16 -7.39 0.96
N GLU A 35 -16.44 -7.66 0.71
CA GLU A 35 -17.02 -9.01 0.76
C GLU A 35 -16.29 -10.01 -0.18
N ASP A 36 -15.45 -9.52 -1.10
CA ASP A 36 -14.74 -10.32 -2.10
C ASP A 36 -13.24 -10.56 -1.83
N GLY A 37 -12.72 -10.29 -0.62
CA GLY A 37 -11.32 -10.64 -0.28
C GLY A 37 -10.25 -10.01 -1.17
N ASN A 38 -10.61 -9.10 -2.07
CA ASN A 38 -9.70 -8.39 -2.94
C ASN A 38 -8.91 -7.39 -2.09
N SER A 39 -7.68 -7.78 -1.77
CA SER A 39 -6.63 -6.88 -1.31
C SER A 39 -6.67 -5.62 -2.16
N VAL A 40 -6.78 -4.45 -1.51
CA VAL A 40 -6.69 -3.16 -2.20
C VAL A 40 -5.45 -3.17 -3.10
N PRO A 41 -5.59 -3.01 -4.42
CA PRO A 41 -4.45 -3.06 -5.32
C PRO A 41 -3.46 -1.97 -4.91
N VAL A 42 -2.28 -2.39 -4.44
CA VAL A 42 -1.20 -1.49 -4.05
C VAL A 42 -0.42 -1.14 -5.30
N GLU A 43 -0.29 0.15 -5.58
CA GLU A 43 0.55 0.61 -6.69
C GLU A 43 2.03 0.29 -6.38
N VAL A 44 2.76 -0.24 -7.35
CA VAL A 44 4.15 -0.69 -7.18
C VAL A 44 5.12 -0.02 -8.17
N ILE A 45 6.39 0.06 -7.79
CA ILE A 45 7.53 0.40 -8.65
C ILE A 45 8.35 -0.88 -8.83
N PRO A 46 8.53 -1.41 -10.06
CA PRO A 46 9.37 -2.58 -10.27
C PRO A 46 10.81 -2.36 -9.84
N THR A 47 11.45 -3.44 -9.41
CA THR A 47 12.83 -3.39 -8.90
C THR A 47 13.86 -3.33 -10.01
N GLY A 48 13.46 -3.59 -11.27
CA GLY A 48 14.37 -3.78 -12.40
C GLY A 48 14.94 -5.20 -12.46
N ALA A 49 14.58 -6.07 -11.52
CA ALA A 49 14.94 -7.48 -11.49
C ALA A 49 13.67 -8.35 -11.46
N LEU A 50 13.30 -8.92 -12.61
CA LEU A 50 12.05 -9.70 -12.76
C LEU A 50 11.90 -10.80 -11.70
N ALA A 51 13.00 -11.51 -11.39
CA ALA A 51 12.97 -12.56 -10.38
C ALA A 51 12.58 -12.04 -8.99
N LEU A 52 13.03 -10.83 -8.63
CA LEU A 52 12.68 -10.19 -7.36
C LEU A 52 11.25 -9.67 -7.37
N ASP A 53 10.79 -9.07 -8.48
CA ASP A 53 9.41 -8.60 -8.61
C ASP A 53 8.40 -9.75 -8.45
N VAL A 54 8.71 -10.92 -9.01
CA VAL A 54 7.93 -12.14 -8.83
C VAL A 54 8.01 -12.63 -7.38
N ALA A 55 9.20 -12.66 -6.78
CA ALA A 55 9.39 -13.11 -5.39
C ALA A 55 8.64 -12.22 -4.38
N LEU A 56 8.51 -10.92 -4.64
CA LEU A 56 7.73 -9.99 -3.82
C LEU A 56 6.21 -10.21 -3.93
N GLY A 57 5.73 -10.96 -4.92
CA GLY A 57 4.32 -11.29 -5.15
C GLY A 57 3.46 -10.14 -5.67
N ALA A 58 3.77 -8.91 -5.28
CA ALA A 58 3.08 -7.69 -5.73
C ALA A 58 3.64 -7.13 -7.05
N GLY A 59 4.74 -7.68 -7.59
CA GLY A 59 5.35 -7.22 -8.83
C GLY A 59 6.29 -6.01 -8.70
N GLY A 60 6.70 -5.65 -7.48
CA GLY A 60 7.63 -4.57 -7.22
C GLY A 60 7.55 -4.01 -5.80
N LEU A 61 8.20 -2.87 -5.57
CA LEU A 61 8.17 -2.16 -4.30
C LEU A 61 6.87 -1.35 -4.14
N PRO A 62 6.14 -1.47 -3.03
CA PRO A 62 4.87 -0.77 -2.82
C PRO A 62 5.05 0.73 -2.62
N LYS A 63 4.29 1.54 -3.36
CA LYS A 63 4.23 2.99 -3.17
C LYS A 63 3.54 3.34 -1.84
N GLY A 64 3.94 4.47 -1.26
CA GLY A 64 3.41 4.95 0.03
C GLY A 64 3.83 4.10 1.24
N ARG A 65 4.83 3.23 1.07
CA ARG A 65 5.38 2.38 2.12
C ARG A 65 6.89 2.56 2.21
N ILE A 66 7.44 2.27 3.38
CA ILE A 66 8.89 2.22 3.60
C ILE A 66 9.37 0.79 3.27
N VAL A 67 10.46 0.68 2.53
CA VAL A 67 11.13 -0.57 2.18
C VAL A 67 12.58 -0.48 2.63
N GLU A 68 13.07 -1.53 3.29
CA GLU A 68 14.47 -1.66 3.71
C GLU A 68 15.19 -2.70 2.86
N ILE A 69 16.37 -2.34 2.32
CA ILE A 69 17.27 -3.25 1.60
C ILE A 69 18.56 -3.34 2.40
N TYR A 70 18.81 -4.48 3.04
CA TYR A 70 19.97 -4.71 3.89
C TYR A 70 20.84 -5.87 3.36
N GLY A 71 22.08 -5.95 3.84
CA GLY A 71 23.05 -6.96 3.41
C GLY A 71 24.50 -6.48 3.52
N ASN A 72 25.43 -7.41 3.29
CA ASN A 72 26.87 -7.15 3.39
C ASN A 72 27.35 -6.07 2.41
N GLU A 73 28.50 -5.47 2.69
CA GLU A 73 29.19 -4.62 1.72
C GLU A 73 29.46 -5.39 0.43
N GLY A 74 29.28 -4.74 -0.73
CA GLY A 74 29.41 -5.37 -2.03
C GLY A 74 28.24 -6.27 -2.46
N SER A 75 27.19 -6.45 -1.64
CA SER A 75 26.03 -7.30 -2.01
C SER A 75 25.10 -6.69 -3.07
N GLY A 76 25.39 -5.48 -3.55
CA GLY A 76 24.59 -4.81 -4.58
C GLY A 76 23.39 -4.00 -4.09
N LYS A 77 23.31 -3.65 -2.78
CA LYS A 77 22.21 -2.83 -2.22
C LYS A 77 22.00 -1.53 -2.99
N THR A 78 23.06 -0.72 -3.11
CA THR A 78 23.02 0.55 -3.86
C THR A 78 22.70 0.32 -5.33
N THR A 79 23.25 -0.74 -5.93
CA THR A 79 22.94 -1.13 -7.31
C THR A 79 21.45 -1.41 -7.50
N LEU A 80 20.82 -2.16 -6.60
CA LEU A 80 19.39 -2.44 -6.63
C LEU A 80 18.57 -1.16 -6.46
N THR A 81 18.94 -0.30 -5.50
CA THR A 81 18.29 1.01 -5.30
C THR A 81 18.34 1.86 -6.57
N LEU A 82 19.48 1.90 -7.26
CA LEU A 82 19.61 2.63 -8.52
C LEU A 82 18.75 2.04 -9.65
N HIS A 83 18.55 0.72 -9.69
CA HIS A 83 17.63 0.08 -10.65
C HIS A 83 16.17 0.45 -10.37
N VAL A 84 15.75 0.44 -9.11
CA VAL A 84 14.41 0.91 -8.69
C VAL A 84 14.20 2.37 -9.12
N ILE A 85 15.20 3.22 -8.91
CA ILE A 85 15.17 4.63 -9.34
C ILE A 85 15.02 4.73 -10.86
N ALA A 86 15.79 3.94 -11.62
CA ALA A 86 15.68 3.92 -13.07
C ALA A 86 14.27 3.50 -13.53
N GLU A 87 13.66 2.49 -12.90
CA GLU A 87 12.28 2.07 -13.19
C GLU A 87 11.25 3.15 -12.85
N ALA A 88 11.43 3.89 -11.75
CA ALA A 88 10.58 5.04 -11.41
C ALA A 88 10.67 6.15 -12.47
N LEU A 89 11.89 6.51 -12.91
CA LEU A 89 12.13 7.55 -13.90
C LEU A 89 11.59 7.16 -15.29
N LYS A 90 11.80 5.91 -15.74
CA LYS A 90 11.25 5.40 -17.02
C LYS A 90 9.73 5.51 -17.10
N ARG A 91 9.05 5.45 -15.95
CA ARG A 91 7.58 5.56 -15.83
C ARG A 91 7.12 7.01 -15.68
N GLY A 92 8.00 7.99 -15.91
CA GLY A 92 7.70 9.42 -15.80
C GLY A 92 7.67 9.93 -14.35
N GLY A 93 8.13 9.14 -13.38
CA GLY A 93 8.27 9.57 -12.00
C GLY A 93 9.51 10.44 -11.76
N VAL A 94 9.64 10.92 -10.53
CA VAL A 94 10.83 11.62 -10.04
C VAL A 94 11.38 10.86 -8.84
N ALA A 95 12.70 10.82 -8.69
CA ALA A 95 13.37 10.16 -7.58
C ALA A 95 14.35 11.12 -6.90
N ALA A 96 14.56 10.91 -5.61
CA ALA A 96 15.62 11.57 -4.84
C ALA A 96 16.54 10.48 -4.27
N PHE A 97 17.85 10.71 -4.35
CA PHE A 97 18.87 9.86 -3.73
C PHE A 97 19.58 10.68 -2.66
N VAL A 98 19.51 10.23 -1.41
CA VAL A 98 20.15 10.89 -0.27
C VAL A 98 21.38 10.07 0.09
N ASP A 99 22.55 10.57 -0.31
CA ASP A 99 23.86 10.00 0.01
C ASP A 99 24.42 10.74 1.22
N ALA A 100 24.71 10.01 2.30
CA ALA A 100 25.09 10.56 3.61
C ALA A 100 26.31 9.82 4.19
#